data_AF-A0A969VER5-F1
#
_entry.id   AF-A0A969VER5-F1
#
_cell.length_a   1.000
_cell.length_b   1.000
_cell.length_c   1.000
_cell.angle_alpha   90.00
_cell.angle_beta   90.00
_cell.angle_gamma   90.00
#
_symmetry.space_group_name_H-M   'P 1'
#
loop_
_entity.id
_entity.type
_entity.pdbx_description
1 polymer ?
#
loop_
_entity_poly.entity_id
_entity_poly.type
_entity_poly.pdbx_seq_one_letter_code
_entity_poly.pdbx_strand_id
1 'polypeptide(L)' 'MILAQLNQHLSDRTWLEFEHPTIADVAVFPYVSLAPDGKISLAPYPHVQQWMARIKQLPGFIEMQDGIEASATV' A
#
# COMPACT_ATOMS: atom_id res chain seq x y z
N MET A 1 5.19 -9.37 -13.22
CA MET A 1 4.30 -8.34 -12.63
C MET A 1 4.89 -7.86 -11.30
N ILE A 2 4.91 -6.55 -11.03
CA ILE A 2 5.58 -5.97 -9.84
C ILE A 2 4.88 -6.33 -8.52
N LEU A 3 3.54 -6.38 -8.49
CA LEU A 3 2.78 -6.75 -7.29
C LEU A 3 3.04 -8.18 -6.81
N ALA A 4 3.27 -9.12 -7.73
CA ALA A 4 3.62 -10.49 -7.37
C ALA A 4 4.99 -10.57 -6.67
N GLN A 5 5.97 -9.79 -7.14
CA GLN A 5 7.28 -9.69 -6.50
C GLN A 5 7.18 -9.02 -5.13
N LEU A 6 6.41 -7.94 -5.02
CA LEU A 6 6.15 -7.27 -3.74
C LEU A 6 5.49 -8.22 -2.73
N ASN A 7 4.49 -8.98 -3.15
CA ASN A 7 3.81 -9.95 -2.30
C ASN A 7 4.72 -11.11 -1.87
N GLN A 8 5.62 -11.55 -2.74
CA GLN A 8 6.63 -12.55 -2.38
C GLN A 8 7.65 -11.98 -1.39
N HIS A 9 8.13 -10.76 -1.62
CA HIS A 9 9.07 -10.07 -0.71
C HIS A 9 8.48 -9.87 0.69
N LEU A 10 7.18 -9.61 0.77
CA LEU A 10 6.45 -9.46 2.04
C LEU A 10 6.00 -10.79 2.66
N SER A 11 6.36 -11.95 2.08
CA SER A 11 5.89 -13.26 2.58
C SER A 11 6.49 -13.67 3.92
N ASP A 12 7.71 -13.24 4.19
CA ASP A 12 8.47 -13.50 5.41
C ASP A 12 8.88 -12.21 6.12
N ARG A 13 8.34 -11.06 5.69
CA ARG A 13 8.71 -9.73 6.20
C ARG A 13 7.51 -8.91 6.68
N THR A 14 7.72 -8.20 7.79
CA THR A 14 6.70 -7.30 8.36
C THR A 14 6.67 -5.94 7.67
N TRP A 15 7.80 -5.44 7.19
CA TRP A 15 7.95 -4.18 6.46
C TRP A 15 8.78 -4.43 5.19
N LEU A 16 8.88 -3.44 4.30
CA LEU A 16 9.68 -3.62 3.08
C LEU A 16 11.16 -3.86 3.38
N GLU A 17 11.68 -3.25 4.45
CA GLU A 17 13.03 -3.52 4.93
C GLU A 17 13.11 -3.37 6.45
N PHE A 18 14.00 -4.13 7.09
CA PHE A 18 14.15 -4.22 8.54
C PHE A 18 12.88 -4.67 9.28
N GLU A 19 12.93 -4.63 10.62
CA GLU A 19 11.84 -5.01 11.53
C GLU A 19 10.99 -3.81 11.97
N HIS A 20 11.06 -2.68 11.27
CA HIS A 20 10.30 -1.46 11.55
C HIS A 20 9.95 -0.72 10.25
N PRO A 21 8.90 0.13 10.22
CA PRO A 21 8.57 0.89 9.01
C PRO A 21 9.72 1.83 8.64
N THR A 22 9.93 2.01 7.34
CA THR A 22 10.98 2.87 6.78
C THR A 22 10.41 3.80 5.70
N ILE A 23 11.27 4.66 5.15
CA ILE A 23 10.92 5.47 3.99
C ILE A 23 10.49 4.63 2.78
N ALA A 24 10.95 3.37 2.67
CA ALA A 24 10.52 2.48 1.59
C ALA A 24 9.01 2.22 1.66
N ASP A 25 8.48 1.97 2.87
CA ASP A 25 7.05 1.70 3.07
C ASP A 25 6.19 2.90 2.66
N VAL A 26 6.61 4.09 3.10
CA VAL A 26 5.95 5.36 2.78
C VAL A 26 6.01 5.67 1.28
N ALA A 27 7.13 5.38 0.62
CA ALA A 27 7.30 5.66 -0.80
C ALA A 27 6.47 4.73 -1.69
N VAL A 28 6.30 3.46 -1.30
CA VAL A 28 5.60 2.45 -2.11
C VAL A 28 4.09 2.43 -1.84
N PHE A 29 3.67 2.67 -0.60
CA PHE A 29 2.27 2.52 -0.19
C PHE A 29 1.25 3.27 -1.05
N PRO A 30 1.41 4.57 -1.38
CA PRO A 30 0.40 5.30 -2.15
C PRO A 30 0.14 4.67 -3.52
N TYR A 31 1.19 4.23 -4.22
CA TYR A 31 1.07 3.59 -5.53
C TYR A 31 0.33 2.26 -5.48
N VAL A 32 0.54 1.49 -4.42
CA VAL A 32 -0.14 0.20 -4.23
C VAL A 32 -1.58 0.42 -3.80
N SER A 33 -1.82 1.38 -2.89
CA SER A 33 -3.16 1.71 -2.39
C SER A 33 -4.09 2.23 -3.50
N LEU A 34 -3.53 2.93 -4.51
CA LEU A 34 -4.27 3.43 -5.67
C LEU A 34 -4.38 2.42 -6.83
N ALA A 35 -3.81 1.22 -6.71
CA ALA A 35 -3.92 0.19 -7.75
C ALA A 35 -5.38 -0.15 -8.17
N PRO A 36 -6.38 -0.17 -7.26
CA PRO A 36 -7.78 -0.38 -7.62
C PRO A 36 -8.35 0.69 -8.57
N ASP A 37 -7.91 1.95 -8.46
CA ASP A 37 -8.33 3.04 -9.36
C ASP A 37 -7.87 2.75 -10.80
N GLY A 38 -6.72 2.09 -10.95
CA GLY A 38 -6.21 1.54 -12.21
C GLY A 38 -6.83 0.21 -12.63
N LYS A 39 -7.92 -0.23 -11.98
CA LYS A 39 -8.60 -1.54 -12.19
C LYS A 39 -7.69 -2.75 -11.92
N ILE A 40 -6.67 -2.60 -11.09
CA ILE A 40 -5.79 -3.68 -10.67
C ILE A 40 -6.28 -4.23 -9.33
N SER A 41 -6.74 -5.48 -9.33
CA SER A 41 -7.19 -6.14 -8.10
C SER A 41 -6.01 -6.49 -7.18
N LEU A 42 -6.15 -6.14 -5.90
CA LEU A 42 -5.22 -6.53 -4.85
C LEU A 42 -5.60 -7.85 -4.15
N ALA A 43 -6.77 -8.42 -4.47
CA ALA A 43 -7.27 -9.66 -3.87
C ALA A 43 -6.27 -10.84 -3.94
N PRO A 44 -5.49 -11.03 -5.03
CA PRO A 44 -4.51 -12.13 -5.11
C PRO A 44 -3.25 -11.94 -4.24
N TYR A 45 -3.06 -10.79 -3.57
CA TYR A 45 -1.83 -10.43 -2.88
C TYR A 45 -2.05 -10.25 -1.36
N PRO A 46 -2.21 -11.34 -0.59
CA PRO A 46 -2.56 -11.26 0.83
C PRO A 46 -1.47 -10.60 1.69
N HIS A 47 -0.18 -10.79 1.39
CA HIS A 47 0.90 -10.18 2.16
C HIS A 47 0.96 -8.66 1.93
N VAL A 48 0.67 -8.23 0.70
CA VAL A 48 0.51 -6.81 0.38
C VAL A 48 -0.67 -6.22 1.15
N GLN A 49 -1.82 -6.91 1.20
CA GLN A 49 -2.97 -6.43 1.98
C GLN A 49 -2.68 -6.30 3.47
N GLN A 50 -1.99 -7.28 4.06
CA GLN A 50 -1.59 -7.22 5.47
C GLN A 50 -0.59 -6.07 5.73
N TRP A 51 0.37 -5.87 4.84
CA TRP A 51 1.32 -4.76 4.92
C TRP A 51 0.62 -3.39 4.84
N MET A 52 -0.32 -3.22 3.91
CA MET A 52 -1.13 -2.00 3.84
C MET A 52 -1.93 -1.78 5.13
N ALA A 53 -2.53 -2.83 5.70
CA ALA A 53 -3.27 -2.72 6.96
C ALA A 53 -2.37 -2.25 8.11
N ARG A 54 -1.11 -2.70 8.17
CA ARG A 54 -0.12 -2.23 9.16
C ARG A 54 0.22 -0.75 8.96
N ILE A 55 0.42 -0.30 7.71
CA ILE A 55 0.69 1.12 7.41
C ILE A 55 -0.45 2.01 7.89
N LYS A 56 -1.70 1.62 7.63
CA LYS A 56 -2.89 2.38 8.06
C LYS A 56 -3.02 2.51 9.58
N GLN A 57 -2.31 1.68 10.35
CA GLN A 57 -2.29 1.72 11.82
C GLN A 57 -1.12 2.54 12.40
N LEU A 58 -0.21 3.08 11.56
CA LEU A 58 0.90 3.87 12.05
C LEU A 58 0.43 5.21 12.67
N PRO A 59 1.06 5.68 13.75
CA PRO A 59 0.76 6.99 14.32
C PRO A 59 0.95 8.10 13.28
N GLY A 60 -0.05 8.98 13.15
CA GLY A 60 -0.01 10.07 12.17
C GLY A 60 -0.33 9.64 10.74
N PHE A 61 -0.76 8.40 10.52
CA PHE A 61 -1.36 8.01 9.24
C PHE A 61 -2.62 8.85 8.98
N ILE A 62 -2.63 9.54 7.86
CA ILE A 62 -3.79 10.27 7.34
C ILE A 62 -4.15 9.58 6.04
N GLU A 63 -5.36 9.02 5.99
CA GLU A 63 -5.87 8.44 4.75
C GLU A 63 -5.97 9.55 3.71
N MET A 64 -5.49 9.28 2.49
CA MET A 64 -5.78 10.16 1.36
C MET A 64 -7.30 10.15 1.18
N GLN A 65 -7.95 11.23 1.62
CA GLN A 65 -9.33 11.50 1.26
C GLN A 65 -9.37 11.82 -0.23
N ASP A 66 -10.35 11.22 -0.88
CA ASP A 66 -10.60 11.25 -2.32
C ASP A 66 -9.53 10.50 -3.11
N GLY A 67 -9.96 9.43 -3.81
CA GLY A 67 -9.13 8.79 -4.83
C GLY A 67 -8.79 9.79 -5.94
N ILE A 68 -8.18 9.33 -7.03
CA ILE A 68 -8.09 10.14 -8.26
C ILE A 68 -9.48 10.27 -8.94
N GLU A 69 -10.51 10.65 -8.20
CA GLU A 69 -11.67 11.34 -8.74
C GLU A 69 -11.39 12.84 -8.64
N ALA A 70 -11.38 13.47 -9.80
CA ALA A 70 -11.10 14.88 -9.97
C ALA A 70 -11.81 15.72 -8.90
N SER A 71 -11.10 16.74 -8.39
CA SER A 71 -11.75 17.93 -7.85
C SER A 71 -12.77 18.45 -8.87
N ALA A 72 -14.00 17.98 -8.73
CA ALA A 72 -15.19 18.54 -9.33
C ALA A 72 -15.96 19.16 -8.17
N THR A 73 -15.63 20.43 -7.92
CA THR A 73 -16.49 21.44 -7.31
C THR A 73 -16.86 21.24 -5.83
N VAL A 74 -16.25 22.06 -4.96
CA VAL A 74 -16.93 23.22 -4.32
C VAL A 74 -15.93 24.36 -4.20
#